data_AF-A0A3D4HX95-F1
#
_entry.id   AF-A0A3D4HX95-F1
#
_cell.length_a   1.000
_cell.length_b   1.000
_cell.length_c   1.000
_cell.angle_alpha   90.00
_cell.angle_beta   90.00
_cell.angle_gamma   90.00
#
_symmetry.space_group_name_H-M   'P 1'
#
loop_
_entity.id
_entity.type
_entity.pdbx_description
1 polymer ?
#
loop_
_entity_poly.entity_id
_entity_poly.type
_entity_poly.pdbx_seq_one_letter_code
_entity_poly.pdbx_strand_id
1 'polypeptide(L)'
;MSHLRKTKLESLIQAIIAKFLNEARLRWGVSDLITVDQVFLAADLKSGQIWVSFIPHTKGLAEKNFAVLERHMADIQREVFHQLSIKRVPKLTIKLADPEQSFRLQEIFDTLEGHGNDSGTNSHDPESGKQDPAGNA
;
A
#
# COMPACT_ATOMS: atom_id res chain seq x y z
N MET A 1 7.13 -15.71 1.45
CA MET A 1 6.37 -15.39 2.69
C MET A 1 4.92 -15.22 2.29
N SER A 2 3.95 -15.87 2.95
CA SER A 2 2.57 -15.87 2.43
C SER A 2 1.96 -14.46 2.44
N HIS A 3 1.42 -14.05 1.30
CA HIS A 3 0.76 -12.76 1.06
C HIS A 3 -0.23 -12.40 2.18
N LEU A 4 -0.95 -13.41 2.69
CA LEU A 4 -1.86 -13.34 3.84
C LEU A 4 -1.26 -12.74 5.13
N ARG A 5 0.02 -13.00 5.43
CA ARG A 5 0.67 -12.43 6.62
C ARG A 5 0.96 -10.94 6.45
N LYS A 6 1.32 -10.53 5.23
CA LYS A 6 1.58 -9.13 4.88
C LYS A 6 0.30 -8.30 4.97
N THR A 7 -0.78 -8.75 4.33
CA THR A 7 -2.08 -8.06 4.34
C THR A 7 -2.63 -7.89 5.75
N LYS A 8 -2.55 -8.92 6.60
CA LYS A 8 -2.97 -8.82 8.00
C LYS A 8 -2.16 -7.78 8.78
N LEU A 9 -0.85 -7.71 8.52
CA LEU A 9 0.03 -6.74 9.17
C LEU A 9 -0.28 -5.31 8.70
N GLU A 10 -0.53 -5.12 7.41
CA GLU A 10 -0.97 -3.84 6.83
C GLU A 10 -2.28 -3.35 7.46
N SER A 11 -3.29 -4.21 7.55
CA SER A 11 -4.58 -3.87 8.19
C SER A 11 -4.42 -3.53 9.68
N LEU A 12 -3.54 -4.25 10.39
CA LEU A 12 -3.27 -3.99 11.80
C LEU A 12 -2.57 -2.64 12.00
N ILE A 13 -1.56 -2.35 11.18
CA ILE A 13 -0.88 -1.04 11.18
C ILE A 13 -1.87 0.07 10.84
N GLN A 14 -2.72 -0.14 9.83
CA GLN A 14 -3.75 0.83 9.44
C GLN A 14 -4.69 1.16 10.60
N ALA A 15 -5.19 0.15 11.32
CA ALA A 15 -6.07 0.36 12.46
C ALA A 15 -5.40 1.12 13.62
N ILE A 16 -4.15 0.78 13.94
CA ILE A 16 -3.37 1.46 14.99
C ILE A 16 -3.17 2.92 14.64
N ILE A 17 -2.73 3.20 13.43
CA ILE A 17 -2.43 4.56 12.97
C ILE A 17 -3.71 5.38 12.87
N ALA A 18 -4.79 4.82 12.31
CA ALA A 18 -6.08 5.51 12.22
C ALA A 18 -6.63 5.89 13.59
N LYS A 19 -6.51 5.00 14.58
CA LYS A 19 -6.90 5.30 15.96
C LYS A 19 -6.03 6.42 16.55
N PHE A 20 -4.71 6.28 16.45
CA PHE A 20 -3.77 7.24 17.00
C PHE A 20 -3.94 8.64 16.40
N LEU A 21 -4.06 8.73 15.08
CA LEU A 21 -4.25 10.01 14.39
C LEU A 21 -5.55 10.68 14.82
N ASN A 22 -6.64 9.91 15.00
CA ASN A 22 -7.91 10.48 15.45
C ASN A 22 -7.87 10.99 16.90
N GLU A 23 -7.11 10.35 17.78
CA GLU A 23 -6.89 10.82 19.15
C GLU A 23 -5.92 12.01 19.21
N ALA A 24 -4.90 12.01 18.34
CA ALA A 24 -3.85 13.03 18.33
C ALA A 24 -4.23 14.31 17.57
N ARG A 25 -5.13 14.24 16.56
CA ARG A 25 -5.46 15.38 15.68
C ARG A 25 -5.81 16.65 16.44
N LEU A 26 -6.64 16.54 17.48
CA LEU A 26 -7.10 17.69 18.25
C LEU A 26 -5.96 18.33 19.05
N ARG A 27 -5.04 17.51 19.58
CA ARG A 27 -3.85 17.97 20.31
C ARG A 27 -2.85 18.68 19.40
N TRP A 28 -2.78 18.27 18.14
CA TRP A 28 -1.92 18.86 17.13
C TRP A 28 -2.54 20.05 16.41
N GLY A 29 -3.74 20.48 16.81
CA GLY A 29 -4.44 21.61 16.17
C GLY A 29 -5.03 21.28 14.80
N VAL A 30 -5.15 19.99 14.46
CA VAL A 30 -5.84 19.51 13.25
C VAL A 30 -7.30 19.27 13.59
N SER A 31 -8.17 20.17 13.12
CA SER A 31 -9.62 20.07 13.32
C SER A 31 -10.29 19.08 12.37
N ASP A 32 -9.67 18.82 11.21
CA ASP A 32 -10.20 17.94 10.19
C ASP A 32 -10.11 16.48 10.60
N LEU A 33 -11.07 15.67 10.12
CA LEU A 33 -11.04 14.23 10.28
C LEU A 33 -9.94 13.66 9.38
N ILE A 34 -9.05 12.86 9.98
CA ILE A 34 -7.96 12.20 9.26
C ILE A 34 -8.37 10.76 8.97
N THR A 35 -8.33 10.38 7.70
CA THR A 35 -8.61 9.03 7.22
C THR A 35 -7.33 8.38 6.70
N VAL A 36 -7.11 7.12 7.08
CA VAL A 36 -6.00 6.31 6.54
C VAL A 36 -6.58 5.43 5.46
N ASP A 37 -6.31 5.76 4.20
CA ASP A 37 -6.87 5.09 3.04
C ASP A 37 -6.25 3.70 2.87
N GLN A 38 -4.92 3.67 2.82
CA GLN A 38 -4.16 2.44 2.60
C GLN A 38 -2.82 2.48 3.33
N VAL A 39 -2.33 1.29 3.67
CA VAL A 39 -0.97 1.06 4.18
C VAL A 39 -0.32 0.00 3.31
N PHE A 40 0.86 0.30 2.78
CA PHE A 40 1.65 -0.63 1.99
C PHE A 40 2.96 -0.92 2.71
N LEU A 41 3.32 -2.19 2.82
CA LEU A 41 4.63 -2.63 3.28
C LEU A 41 5.47 -3.14 2.12
N ALA A 42 6.76 -2.81 2.13
CA ALA A 42 7.71 -3.42 1.21
C ALA A 42 7.81 -4.93 1.46
N ALA A 43 8.20 -5.69 0.43
CA ALA A 43 8.35 -7.15 0.52
C ALA A 43 9.36 -7.59 1.62
N ASP A 44 10.34 -6.73 1.92
CA ASP A 44 11.34 -6.96 2.96
C ASP A 44 10.89 -6.57 4.37
N LEU A 45 9.68 -6.01 4.51
CA LEU A 45 9.08 -5.53 5.76
C LEU A 45 9.92 -4.49 6.51
N LYS A 46 10.88 -3.83 5.85
CA LYS A 46 11.72 -2.80 6.49
C LYS A 46 11.17 -1.40 6.30
N SER A 47 10.38 -1.16 5.28
CA SER A 47 9.77 0.14 4.98
C SER A 47 8.28 -0.01 4.67
N GLY A 48 7.51 1.02 5.01
CA GLY A 48 6.10 1.11 4.67
C GLY A 48 5.70 2.52 4.28
N GLN A 49 4.64 2.61 3.48
CA GLN A 49 4.02 3.85 3.04
C GLN A 49 2.56 3.86 3.50
N ILE A 50 2.09 5.03 3.93
CA ILE A 50 0.74 5.23 4.44
C ILE A 50 0.12 6.36 3.66
N TRP A 51 -1.05 6.11 3.09
CA TRP A 51 -1.84 7.12 2.39
C TRP A 51 -2.89 7.67 3.34
N VAL A 52 -2.91 8.99 3.49
CA VAL A 52 -3.86 9.69 4.34
C VAL A 52 -4.62 10.73 3.56
N SER A 53 -5.90 10.86 3.87
CA SER A 53 -6.78 11.90 3.39
C SER A 53 -7.39 12.67 4.55
N PHE A 54 -7.88 13.88 4.24
CA PHE A 54 -8.50 14.77 5.22
C PHE A 54 -9.91 15.10 4.77
N ILE A 55 -10.84 15.07 5.72
CA ILE A 55 -12.25 15.42 5.50
C ILE A 55 -12.57 16.65 6.39
N PRO A 56 -13.04 17.77 5.79
CA PRO A 56 -13.37 17.98 4.37
C PRO A 56 -12.13 18.14 3.46
N HIS A 57 -12.25 17.71 2.19
CA HIS A 57 -11.16 17.71 1.20
C HIS A 57 -10.84 19.12 0.66
N THR A 58 -10.30 19.99 1.52
CA THR A 58 -9.87 21.34 1.14
C THR A 58 -8.36 21.31 0.89
N LYS A 59 -7.92 21.36 -0.39
CA LYS A 59 -6.50 21.19 -0.76
C LYS A 59 -5.52 22.02 0.07
N GLY A 60 -5.78 23.32 0.23
CA GLY A 60 -4.88 24.21 0.99
C GLY A 60 -4.84 23.96 2.51
N LEU A 61 -5.86 23.31 3.07
CA LEU A 61 -5.88 22.93 4.49
C LEU A 61 -5.28 21.52 4.69
N ALA A 62 -5.54 20.60 3.75
CA ALA A 62 -4.97 19.26 3.73
C ALA A 62 -3.43 19.29 3.68
N GLU A 63 -2.83 20.15 2.84
CA GLU A 63 -1.37 20.31 2.78
C GLU A 63 -0.78 20.85 4.09
N LYS A 64 -1.46 21.82 4.73
CA LYS A 64 -1.06 22.37 6.02
C LYS A 64 -1.13 21.31 7.13
N ASN A 65 -2.24 20.58 7.19
CA ASN A 65 -2.43 19.51 8.17
C ASN A 65 -1.44 18.37 7.92
N PHE A 66 -1.17 18.03 6.66
CA PHE A 66 -0.15 17.05 6.29
C PHE A 66 1.24 17.46 6.79
N ALA A 67 1.63 18.72 6.64
CA ALA A 67 2.89 19.22 7.17
C ALA A 67 2.98 19.13 8.71
N VAL A 68 1.84 19.24 9.42
CA VAL A 68 1.79 18.98 10.88
C VAL A 68 2.00 17.50 11.17
N LEU A 69 1.37 16.60 10.42
CA LEU A 69 1.56 15.15 10.57
C LEU A 69 3.02 14.74 10.32
N GLU A 70 3.67 15.31 9.32
CA GLU A 70 5.09 15.04 9.05
C GLU A 70 6.01 15.43 10.21
N ARG A 71 5.72 16.54 10.91
CA ARG A 71 6.47 16.96 12.09
C ARG A 71 6.30 15.98 13.26
N HIS A 72 5.16 15.31 13.35
CA HIS A 72 4.83 14.32 14.38
C HIS A 72 5.09 12.88 13.94
N MET A 73 5.81 12.65 12.84
CA MET A 73 6.12 11.31 12.34
C MET A 73 6.83 10.43 13.37
N ALA A 74 7.70 11.03 14.18
CA ALA A 74 8.41 10.32 15.25
C ALA A 74 7.43 9.75 16.29
N ASP A 75 6.38 10.50 16.63
CA ASP A 75 5.35 10.06 17.58
C ASP A 75 4.51 8.92 16.98
N ILE A 76 4.13 9.05 15.70
CA ILE A 76 3.40 8.01 14.96
C ILE A 76 4.22 6.71 14.90
N GLN A 77 5.50 6.81 14.54
CA GLN A 77 6.42 5.67 14.49
C GLN A 77 6.59 5.02 15.86
N ARG A 78 6.65 5.82 16.93
CA ARG A 78 6.76 5.34 18.31
C ARG A 78 5.50 4.61 18.76
N GLU A 79 4.33 5.12 18.42
CA GLU A 79 3.05 4.47 18.74
C GLU A 79 2.93 3.11 18.05
N VAL A 80 3.24 3.07 16.76
CA VAL A 80 3.28 1.82 15.99
C VAL A 80 4.28 0.84 16.62
N PHE A 81 5.45 1.32 17.04
CA PHE A 81 6.44 0.47 17.72
C PHE A 81 5.96 -0.04 19.07
N HIS A 82 5.23 0.77 19.84
CA HIS A 82 4.70 0.36 21.13
C HIS A 82 3.61 -0.70 20.99
N GLN A 83 2.75 -0.56 19.98
CA GLN A 83 1.62 -1.48 19.78
C GLN A 83 1.98 -2.73 18.98
N LEU A 84 2.94 -2.66 18.05
CA LEU A 84 3.45 -3.85 17.40
C LEU A 84 4.53 -4.51 18.25
N SER A 85 4.16 -5.57 18.96
CA SER A 85 5.07 -6.48 19.68
C SER A 85 5.96 -7.32 18.75
N ILE A 86 6.59 -6.70 17.75
CA ILE A 86 7.46 -7.35 16.77
C ILE A 86 8.91 -6.86 16.92
N LYS A 87 9.86 -7.75 16.63
CA LYS A 87 11.29 -7.49 16.81
C LYS A 87 11.83 -6.36 15.93
N ARG A 88 11.20 -6.09 14.79
CA ARG A 88 11.62 -5.04 13.84
C ARG A 88 10.40 -4.36 13.26
N VAL A 89 10.25 -3.08 13.56
CA VAL A 89 9.15 -2.26 13.08
C VAL A 89 9.59 -1.56 11.80
N PRO A 90 8.80 -1.65 10.71
CA PRO A 90 9.13 -0.99 9.46
C PRO A 90 9.20 0.53 9.65
N LYS A 91 10.11 1.19 8.93
CA LYS A 91 10.14 2.64 8.85
C LYS A 91 8.96 3.11 8.00
N LEU A 92 8.08 3.89 8.60
CA LEU A 92 6.86 4.37 7.94
C LEU A 92 7.07 5.76 7.34
N THR A 93 6.46 5.99 6.18
CA THR A 93 6.40 7.30 5.52
C THR A 93 4.95 7.60 5.19
N ILE A 94 4.49 8.82 5.45
CA ILE A 94 3.12 9.22 5.14
C ILE A 94 3.11 9.98 3.81
N LYS A 95 2.06 9.77 3.03
CA LYS A 95 1.76 10.42 1.76
C LYS A 95 0.33 10.93 1.81
N LEU A 96 0.12 12.13 1.26
CA LEU A 96 -1.23 12.62 1.03
C LEU A 96 -1.86 11.78 -0.10
N ALA A 97 -3.02 11.21 0.16
CA ALA A 97 -3.79 10.51 -0.84
C ALA A 97 -4.33 11.54 -1.84
N ASP A 98 -3.87 11.44 -3.08
CA ASP A 98 -4.53 12.10 -4.20
C ASP A 98 -5.53 11.10 -4.80
N PRO A 99 -6.82 11.44 -4.91
CA PRO A 99 -7.84 10.51 -5.39
C PRO A 99 -7.53 9.97 -6.80
N GLU A 100 -6.72 10.66 -7.62
CA GLU A 100 -6.31 10.17 -8.95
C GLU A 100 -5.11 9.22 -8.93
N GLN A 101 -4.25 9.28 -7.90
CA GLN A 101 -2.98 8.54 -7.86
C GLN A 101 -3.10 7.17 -7.19
N SER A 102 -4.07 6.97 -6.31
CA SER A 102 -4.25 5.71 -5.57
C SER A 102 -4.55 4.51 -6.49
N PHE A 103 -5.09 4.75 -7.69
CA PHE A 103 -5.40 3.68 -8.66
C PHE A 103 -4.18 3.18 -9.44
N ARG A 104 -3.23 4.07 -9.78
CA ARG A 104 -2.07 3.70 -10.64
C ARG A 104 -1.00 2.88 -9.92
N LEU A 105 -0.93 2.97 -8.60
CA LEU A 105 0.12 2.28 -7.83
C LEU A 105 -0.12 0.77 -7.75
N GLN A 106 -1.37 0.30 -7.79
CA GLN A 106 -1.65 -1.14 -7.79
C GLN A 106 -1.08 -1.84 -9.04
N GLU A 107 -1.22 -1.25 -10.23
CA GLU A 107 -0.73 -1.86 -11.47
C GLU A 107 0.81 -1.89 -11.58
N ILE A 108 1.50 -0.84 -11.10
CA ILE A 108 2.96 -0.75 -11.20
C ILE A 108 3.64 -1.77 -10.28
N PHE A 109 3.11 -2.01 -9.07
CA PHE A 109 3.70 -2.98 -8.15
C PHE A 109 3.37 -4.43 -8.52
N ASP A 110 2.19 -4.72 -9.08
CA ASP A 110 1.83 -6.06 -9.55
C ASP A 110 2.76 -6.51 -10.71
N THR A 111 3.13 -5.56 -11.57
CA THR A 111 4.07 -5.80 -12.69
C THR A 111 5.51 -6.08 -12.20
N LEU A 112 5.90 -5.58 -11.03
CA LEU A 112 7.22 -5.81 -10.43
C LEU A 112 7.32 -7.14 -9.66
N GLU A 113 6.21 -7.70 -9.17
CA GLU A 113 6.18 -9.03 -8.56
C GLU A 113 6.10 -10.17 -9.62
N GLY A 114 5.74 -9.86 -10.88
CA GLY A 114 5.58 -10.83 -11.97
C GLY A 114 6.86 -11.31 -12.68
N HIS A 115 8.03 -10.68 -12.47
CA HIS A 115 9.28 -11.05 -13.16
C HIS A 115 10.28 -11.77 -12.25
N GLY A 116 9.77 -12.75 -11.50
CA GLY A 116 10.54 -13.49 -10.50
C GLY A 116 10.46 -15.00 -10.56
N ASN A 117 9.97 -15.63 -11.65
CA ASN A 117 10.20 -17.06 -11.92
C ASN A 117 9.64 -17.46 -13.30
N ASP A 118 10.49 -17.65 -14.32
CA ASP A 118 10.38 -18.80 -15.24
C ASP A 118 11.66 -18.93 -16.07
N SER A 119 12.62 -19.67 -15.53
CA SER A 119 13.70 -20.28 -16.31
C SER A 119 13.37 -21.75 -16.49
N GLY A 120 12.92 -22.10 -17.69
CA GLY A 120 13.14 -23.39 -18.36
C GLY A 120 12.25 -24.58 -17.96
N THR A 121 11.53 -25.13 -18.94
CA THR A 121 11.94 -26.31 -19.74
C THR A 121 10.72 -27.10 -20.26
N ASN A 122 10.72 -27.40 -21.57
CA ASN A 122 10.01 -28.47 -22.31
C ASN A 122 8.48 -28.59 -22.14
N SER A 123 7.65 -28.63 -23.19
CA SER A 123 7.78 -29.43 -24.41
C SER A 123 6.82 -28.86 -25.46
N HIS A 124 7.29 -28.58 -26.68
CA HIS A 124 6.43 -28.36 -27.83
C HIS A 124 6.82 -29.39 -28.88
N ASP A 125 5.99 -30.42 -28.99
CA ASP A 125 6.07 -31.47 -30.00
C ASP A 125 4.87 -31.22 -30.94
N PRO A 126 5.07 -30.71 -32.18
CA PRO A 126 3.98 -30.58 -33.13
C PRO A 126 4.19 -31.60 -34.26
N GLU A 127 3.59 -32.79 -34.15
CA GLU A 127 3.44 -33.68 -35.30
C GLU A 127 2.08 -34.39 -35.33
N SER A 128 1.18 -33.84 -36.15
CA SER A 128 0.19 -34.52 -37.01
C SER A 128 -0.67 -33.41 -37.62
N GLY A 129 -0.72 -33.13 -38.92
CA GLY A 129 -0.47 -33.97 -40.08
C GLY A 129 -1.75 -34.04 -40.91
N LYS A 130 -1.90 -33.09 -41.87
CA LYS A 130 -2.71 -33.17 -43.13
C LYS A 130 -4.25 -33.30 -42.96
N GLN A 131 -5.15 -32.81 -43.82
CA GLN A 131 -5.13 -32.25 -45.18
C GLN A 131 -6.51 -31.58 -45.47
N ASP A 132 -6.52 -30.75 -46.51
CA ASP A 132 -7.51 -29.74 -46.99
C ASP A 132 -8.87 -30.25 -47.56
N PRO A 133 -9.61 -29.50 -48.43
CA PRO A 133 -10.90 -28.85 -48.13
C PRO A 133 -12.07 -29.37 -48.98
N ALA A 134 -13.32 -28.99 -48.67
CA ALA A 134 -14.44 -29.16 -49.61
C ALA A 134 -15.25 -27.86 -49.72
N GLY A 135 -15.20 -27.27 -50.92
CA GLY A 135 -15.88 -26.04 -51.29
C GLY A 135 -17.39 -26.19 -51.36
N ASN A 136 -18.04 -25.06 -51.10
CA ASN A 136 -19.48 -24.86 -51.24
C ASN A 136 -19.78 -24.52 -52.71
N ALA A 137 -20.74 -25.22 -53.31
CA ALA A 137 -21.41 -24.84 -54.55
C ALA A 137 -22.85 -24.44 -54.23
#